data_AF-A0AAV2CHR7-F1
#
_entry.id   AF-A0AAV2CHR7-F1
#
_cell.length_a   1.000
_cell.length_b   1.000
_cell.length_c   1.000
_cell.angle_alpha   90.00
_cell.angle_beta   90.00
_cell.angle_gamma   90.00
#
_symmetry.space_group_name_H-M   'P 1'
#
loop_
_entity.id
_entity.type
_entity.pdbx_description
1 polymer ?
#
loop_
_entity_poly.entity_id
_entity_poly.type
_entity_poly.pdbx_seq_one_letter_code
_entity_poly.pdbx_strand_id
1 'polypeptide(L)'
;MAKLSWSKLRSFLLPRGRSKSEGSPGSLGNKLNVSEEYKEAFRTESYVEMWTELQAKLIDRRNSSSSSSSSTSSSSSTLPPGYILRPQPERETIAQLVERFNCHKLLIDYFESSSEACDLCELLLLSVQRTRLHYDKITRVIKTSQGGEDFTGQVSATMYRDLASYARHVNPLSLVRPVQFQEVHDGNTFLLRNLTRKKRSIRRRAKANRILRKVGGFGLVALHMTLVVSMLVIALHSVVGIVAAPAIVGCSSSCLLAKKGRRRRMRKRRVSIVRHGRLSVGLMERVCRQLDLAAKGTFILINDFDTMSRLATSLNNEVEHRKVLSAMCVRNNKNEELLRQVVRELRDHDACYLEQLDELEEHVYLCFHTINRSRRFIMQEMMIGEEEFGFEAKEEKVKGNGGDIREKVGGKIEED
;
A
#
# COMPACT_ATOMS: atom_id res chain seq x y z
N MET A 1 40.53 11.78 -22.92
CA MET A 1 39.13 11.83 -22.44
C MET A 1 38.90 10.63 -21.53
N ALA A 2 38.73 10.86 -20.23
CA ALA A 2 38.73 9.81 -19.21
C ALA A 2 37.40 9.05 -19.17
N LYS A 3 37.47 7.72 -19.22
CA LYS A 3 36.34 6.79 -19.01
C LYS A 3 35.79 6.96 -17.59
N LEU A 4 34.60 7.52 -17.47
CA LEU A 4 33.86 7.53 -16.21
C LEU A 4 33.16 6.17 -16.03
N SER A 5 33.73 5.34 -15.16
CA SER A 5 33.14 4.08 -14.71
C SER A 5 31.85 4.33 -13.92
N TRP A 6 30.78 3.66 -14.33
CA TRP A 6 29.43 3.74 -13.76
C TRP A 6 29.35 3.30 -12.29
N SER A 7 30.38 2.64 -11.76
CA SER A 7 30.46 2.33 -10.32
C SER A 7 30.56 3.58 -9.43
N LYS A 8 30.96 4.74 -9.99
CA LYS A 8 30.98 6.04 -9.29
C LYS A 8 29.63 6.76 -9.24
N LEU A 9 28.62 6.35 -10.00
CA LEU A 9 27.27 6.94 -9.92
C LEU A 9 26.43 6.31 -8.80
N ARG A 10 26.76 5.08 -8.40
CA ARG A 10 26.09 4.37 -7.29
C ARG A 10 26.27 5.07 -5.93
N SER A 11 27.28 5.92 -5.77
CA SER A 11 27.54 6.65 -4.52
C SER A 11 26.74 7.94 -4.35
N PHE A 12 26.00 8.39 -5.37
CA PHE A 12 25.15 9.59 -5.29
C PHE A 12 23.71 9.30 -4.84
N LEU A 13 23.33 8.01 -4.72
CA LEU A 13 21.97 7.58 -4.36
C LEU A 13 21.81 7.23 -2.86
N LEU A 14 22.82 7.50 -2.03
CA LEU A 14 22.77 7.30 -0.58
C LEU A 14 22.86 8.66 0.15
N PRO A 15 22.11 8.87 1.26
CA PRO A 15 22.25 10.09 2.07
C PRO A 15 23.68 10.25 2.56
N ARG A 16 24.31 11.37 2.20
CA ARG A 16 25.69 11.73 2.55
C ARG A 16 25.82 11.99 4.06
N GLY A 17 26.24 10.98 4.81
CA GLY A 17 26.69 11.11 6.20
C GLY A 17 28.09 11.73 6.29
N ARG A 18 28.24 12.69 7.20
CA ARG A 18 29.45 13.51 7.47
C ARG A 18 30.61 12.67 8.06
N SER A 19 31.83 13.18 7.86
CA SER A 19 33.15 12.56 8.08
C SER A 19 33.70 12.55 9.54
N LYS A 20 34.52 11.51 9.79
CA LYS A 20 35.73 11.37 10.66
C LYS A 20 35.67 11.42 12.20
N SER A 21 36.15 10.33 12.83
CA SER A 21 37.29 10.31 13.77
C SER A 21 37.78 8.85 13.96
N GLU A 22 39.09 8.63 13.87
CA GLU A 22 39.79 7.36 14.16
C GLU A 22 39.88 7.10 15.67
N GLY A 23 39.93 5.82 16.07
CA GLY A 23 40.26 5.38 17.44
C GLY A 23 39.89 3.93 17.77
N SER A 24 40.86 3.01 17.63
CA SER A 24 41.05 1.70 18.30
C SER A 24 40.07 0.52 18.06
N PRO A 25 40.55 -0.74 17.99
CA PRO A 25 39.76 -1.91 17.58
C PRO A 25 39.17 -2.64 18.80
N GLY A 26 37.84 -2.78 18.82
CA GLY A 26 37.12 -3.55 19.83
C GLY A 26 35.75 -4.01 19.32
N SER A 27 35.68 -5.29 19.01
CA SER A 27 34.50 -6.16 18.82
C SER A 27 33.10 -5.56 19.05
N LEU A 28 32.32 -5.43 17.96
CA LEU A 28 30.92 -5.88 17.78
C LEU A 28 30.36 -5.28 16.48
N GLY A 29 30.80 -5.84 15.36
CA GLY A 29 30.37 -5.46 14.03
C GLY A 29 29.04 -6.10 13.63
N ASN A 30 27.92 -5.62 14.19
CA ASN A 30 26.62 -5.79 13.51
C ASN A 30 26.41 -4.62 12.55
N LYS A 31 27.18 -4.65 11.46
CA LYS A 31 26.88 -3.80 10.30
C LYS A 31 25.70 -4.47 9.60
N LEU A 32 24.48 -4.09 10.01
CA LEU A 32 23.24 -4.49 9.33
C LEU A 32 23.44 -4.26 7.84
N ASN A 33 23.59 -5.35 7.09
CA ASN A 33 23.81 -5.28 5.66
C ASN A 33 22.45 -4.97 5.05
N VAL A 34 22.13 -3.68 4.96
CA VAL A 34 20.88 -3.15 4.41
C VAL A 34 20.61 -3.75 3.02
N SER A 35 21.65 -4.13 2.25
CA SER A 35 21.46 -4.78 0.94
C SER A 35 21.00 -6.24 1.03
N GLU A 36 21.40 -6.97 2.07
CA GLU A 36 20.93 -8.34 2.30
C GLU A 36 19.54 -8.33 2.94
N GLU A 37 19.29 -7.44 3.91
CA GLU A 37 17.93 -7.25 4.46
C GLU A 37 16.95 -6.76 3.39
N TYR A 38 17.41 -5.90 2.46
CA TYR A 38 16.69 -5.52 1.25
C TYR A 38 16.40 -6.76 0.39
N LYS A 39 17.41 -7.53 -0.04
CA LYS A 39 17.23 -8.76 -0.84
C LYS A 39 16.32 -9.81 -0.18
N GLU A 40 16.39 -9.94 1.13
CA GLU A 40 15.63 -10.92 1.90
C GLU A 40 14.16 -10.49 2.05
N ALA A 41 13.88 -9.18 2.08
CA ALA A 41 12.53 -8.65 1.91
C ALA A 41 11.90 -8.96 0.55
N PHE A 42 12.71 -9.20 -0.50
CA PHE A 42 12.26 -9.63 -1.84
C PHE A 42 12.11 -11.14 -1.99
N ARG A 43 12.68 -11.97 -1.11
CA ARG A 43 12.56 -13.44 -1.17
C ARG A 43 11.49 -13.99 -0.24
N THR A 44 10.34 -13.33 -0.18
CA THR A 44 9.18 -13.94 0.49
C THR A 44 8.66 -15.09 -0.36
N GLU A 45 8.21 -16.19 0.27
CA GLU A 45 7.65 -17.35 -0.45
C GLU A 45 6.54 -16.93 -1.43
N SER A 46 5.74 -15.92 -1.08
CA SER A 46 4.71 -15.33 -1.94
C SER A 46 5.26 -14.60 -3.19
N TYR A 47 6.43 -13.96 -3.12
CA TYR A 47 7.08 -13.37 -4.29
C TYR A 47 7.65 -14.46 -5.20
N VAL A 48 8.30 -15.47 -4.61
CA VAL A 48 8.88 -16.60 -5.33
C VAL A 48 7.79 -17.42 -6.01
N GLU A 49 6.67 -17.73 -5.35
CA GLU A 49 5.52 -18.44 -5.93
C GLU A 49 4.91 -17.66 -7.09
N MET A 50 4.65 -16.35 -6.92
CA MET A 50 4.14 -15.48 -7.98
C MET A 50 5.09 -15.44 -9.17
N TRP A 51 6.38 -15.29 -8.92
CA TRP A 51 7.41 -15.27 -9.96
C TRP A 51 7.54 -16.61 -10.68
N THR A 52 7.46 -17.73 -9.94
CA THR A 52 7.52 -19.08 -10.50
C THR A 52 6.30 -19.38 -11.36
N GLU A 53 5.09 -18.97 -10.93
CA GLU A 53 3.87 -19.13 -11.71
C GLU A 53 3.87 -18.26 -12.99
N LEU A 54 4.43 -17.04 -12.91
CA LEU A 54 4.64 -16.17 -14.07
C LEU A 54 5.66 -16.77 -15.04
N GLN A 55 6.81 -17.25 -14.55
CA GLN A 55 7.82 -17.89 -15.38
C GLN A 55 7.28 -19.14 -16.07
N ALA A 56 6.53 -20.00 -15.36
CA ALA A 56 5.90 -21.18 -15.94
C ALA A 56 4.95 -20.83 -17.10
N LYS A 57 4.08 -19.82 -16.91
CA LYS A 57 3.14 -19.38 -17.95
C LYS A 57 3.80 -18.65 -19.12
N LEU A 58 4.90 -17.93 -18.88
CA LEU A 58 5.71 -17.31 -19.93
C LEU A 58 6.46 -18.36 -20.78
N ILE A 59 6.94 -19.43 -20.14
CA ILE A 59 7.57 -20.58 -20.81
C ILE A 59 6.55 -21.36 -21.65
N ASP A 60 5.34 -21.63 -21.13
CA ASP A 60 4.27 -22.29 -21.88
C ASP A 60 3.84 -21.49 -23.12
N ARG A 61 3.80 -20.15 -23.01
CA ARG A 61 3.47 -19.26 -24.14
C ARG A 61 4.58 -19.24 -25.21
N ARG A 62 5.85 -19.34 -24.81
CA ARG A 62 6.99 -19.45 -25.74
C ARG A 62 6.94 -20.79 -26.49
N ASN A 63 6.70 -21.89 -25.79
CA ASN A 63 6.66 -23.24 -26.38
C ASN A 63 5.43 -23.47 -27.27
N SER A 64 4.30 -22.84 -26.98
CA SER A 64 3.09 -22.91 -27.81
C SER A 64 3.20 -22.13 -29.13
N SER A 65 4.13 -21.17 -29.22
CA SER A 65 4.36 -20.37 -30.45
C SER A 65 5.32 -21.02 -31.45
N SER A 66 6.01 -22.09 -31.04
CA SER A 66 6.94 -22.87 -31.88
C SER A 66 6.30 -24.07 -32.58
N SER A 67 5.02 -24.35 -32.33
CA SER A 67 4.35 -25.55 -32.83
C SER A 67 2.88 -25.29 -33.17
N SER A 68 2.60 -24.50 -34.21
CA SER A 68 1.39 -24.67 -35.05
C SER A 68 1.36 -23.66 -36.21
N SER A 69 1.78 -24.14 -37.38
CA SER A 69 1.16 -23.74 -38.64
C SER A 69 -0.21 -24.42 -38.76
N SER A 70 -1.16 -23.69 -39.37
CA SER A 70 -2.47 -24.11 -39.91
C SER A 70 -3.74 -23.97 -39.04
N SER A 71 -4.66 -23.16 -39.61
CA SER A 71 -6.13 -23.23 -39.61
C SER A 71 -6.98 -22.71 -38.43
N THR A 72 -7.67 -21.60 -38.73
CA THR A 72 -9.10 -21.28 -38.49
C THR A 72 -9.69 -21.29 -37.07
N SER A 73 -10.02 -20.06 -36.65
CA SER A 73 -11.21 -19.63 -35.89
C SER A 73 -11.55 -20.38 -34.60
N SER A 74 -11.21 -19.78 -33.46
CA SER A 74 -12.18 -19.43 -32.41
C SER A 74 -11.54 -18.59 -31.32
N SER A 75 -12.33 -17.64 -30.83
CA SER A 75 -12.03 -16.61 -29.85
C SER A 75 -11.60 -17.23 -28.52
N SER A 76 -10.31 -17.12 -28.19
CA SER A 76 -9.80 -17.35 -26.83
C SER A 76 -9.06 -16.09 -26.38
N SER A 77 -9.74 -15.35 -25.51
CA SER A 77 -9.33 -14.12 -24.85
C SER A 77 -7.88 -14.14 -24.41
N THR A 78 -7.07 -13.32 -25.07
CA THR A 78 -5.69 -13.01 -24.69
C THR A 78 -5.71 -12.12 -23.45
N LEU A 79 -5.68 -12.72 -22.25
CA LEU A 79 -5.56 -11.96 -21.01
C LEU A 79 -4.11 -11.44 -20.88
N PRO A 80 -3.91 -10.11 -20.72
CA PRO A 80 -2.60 -9.54 -20.41
C PRO A 80 -2.07 -10.10 -19.08
N PRO A 81 -0.74 -10.23 -18.90
CA PRO A 81 -0.16 -10.64 -17.63
C PRO A 81 -0.58 -9.75 -16.44
N GLY A 82 -0.96 -8.49 -16.69
CA GLY A 82 -1.54 -7.59 -15.69
C GLY A 82 -2.81 -8.11 -15.01
N TYR A 83 -3.61 -8.94 -15.70
CA TYR A 83 -4.80 -9.56 -15.11
C TYR A 83 -4.48 -10.64 -14.06
N ILE A 84 -3.32 -11.30 -14.15
CA ILE A 84 -2.86 -12.29 -13.16
C ILE A 84 -2.34 -11.58 -11.90
N LEU A 85 -1.79 -10.36 -12.06
CA LEU A 85 -1.23 -9.54 -10.98
C LEU A 85 -2.27 -8.64 -10.31
N ARG A 86 -3.49 -8.55 -10.83
CA ARG A 86 -4.59 -7.82 -10.21
C ARG A 86 -5.21 -8.68 -9.10
N PRO A 87 -5.23 -8.24 -7.84
CA PRO A 87 -6.02 -8.91 -6.82
C PRO A 87 -7.50 -8.71 -7.11
N GLN A 88 -8.28 -9.80 -7.10
CA GLN A 88 -9.65 -9.76 -6.61
C GLN A 88 -9.62 -9.15 -5.21
N PRO A 89 -10.11 -7.92 -5.07
CA PRO A 89 -11.54 -7.72 -5.04
C PRO A 89 -11.94 -6.88 -6.25
N GLU A 90 -13.00 -7.28 -6.93
CA GLU A 90 -13.60 -6.44 -7.97
C GLU A 90 -13.88 -5.05 -7.39
N ARG A 91 -13.83 -4.00 -8.22
CA ARG A 91 -14.19 -2.64 -7.79
C ARG A 91 -15.54 -2.61 -7.04
N GLU A 92 -16.45 -3.52 -7.40
CA GLU A 92 -17.72 -3.78 -6.69
C GLU A 92 -17.53 -4.27 -5.25
N THR A 93 -16.58 -5.17 -5.00
CA THR A 93 -16.26 -5.66 -3.65
C THR A 93 -15.66 -4.56 -2.78
N ILE A 94 -14.81 -3.67 -3.33
CA ILE A 94 -14.24 -2.54 -2.57
C ILE A 94 -15.33 -1.54 -2.17
N ALA A 95 -16.25 -1.19 -3.07
CA ALA A 95 -17.38 -0.31 -2.75
C ALA A 95 -18.29 -0.90 -1.67
N GLN A 96 -18.61 -2.19 -1.78
CA GLN A 96 -19.40 -2.93 -0.78
C GLN A 96 -18.67 -3.04 0.56
N LEU A 97 -17.34 -3.27 0.57
CA LEU A 97 -16.51 -3.22 1.78
C LEU A 97 -16.52 -1.82 2.38
N VAL A 98 -16.35 -0.77 1.58
CA VAL A 98 -16.32 0.61 2.07
C VAL A 98 -17.63 0.98 2.77
N GLU A 99 -18.77 0.56 2.20
CA GLU A 99 -20.11 0.75 2.77
C GLU A 99 -20.34 -0.10 4.02
N ARG A 100 -19.91 -1.36 3.99
CA ARG A 100 -20.02 -2.30 5.11
C ARG A 100 -19.15 -1.90 6.32
N PHE A 101 -17.93 -1.44 6.08
CA PHE A 101 -16.92 -1.16 7.11
C PHE A 101 -16.89 0.31 7.57
N ASN A 102 -17.78 1.19 7.06
CA ASN A 102 -17.76 2.63 7.33
C ASN A 102 -16.34 3.23 7.15
N CYS A 103 -15.71 2.90 6.02
CA CYS A 103 -14.32 3.25 5.78
C CYS A 103 -14.07 4.76 5.83
N HIS A 104 -12.94 5.15 6.40
CA HIS A 104 -12.52 6.55 6.35
C HIS A 104 -12.27 6.94 4.89
N LYS A 105 -12.83 8.08 4.43
CA LYS A 105 -12.71 8.56 3.03
C LYS A 105 -11.31 8.40 2.42
N LEU A 106 -10.27 8.78 3.17
CA LEU A 106 -8.87 8.65 2.70
C LEU A 106 -8.40 7.22 2.38
N LEU A 107 -9.07 6.18 2.91
CA LEU A 107 -8.81 4.79 2.51
C LEU A 107 -9.43 4.49 1.14
N ILE A 108 -10.60 5.07 0.85
CA ILE A 108 -11.23 5.00 -0.48
C ILE A 108 -10.30 5.66 -1.50
N ASP A 109 -9.87 6.89 -1.20
CA ASP A 109 -8.92 7.63 -2.03
C ASP A 109 -7.62 6.82 -2.27
N TYR A 110 -7.17 6.03 -1.28
CA TYR A 110 -6.04 5.11 -1.43
C TYR A 110 -6.33 3.92 -2.35
N PHE A 111 -7.48 3.27 -2.22
CA PHE A 111 -7.84 2.14 -3.10
C PHE A 111 -8.00 2.59 -4.56
N GLU A 112 -8.58 3.77 -4.78
CA GLU A 112 -8.71 4.40 -6.08
C GLU A 112 -7.35 4.76 -6.67
N SER A 113 -6.53 5.53 -5.94
CA SER A 113 -5.18 5.92 -6.39
C SER A 113 -4.28 4.70 -6.68
N SER A 114 -4.37 3.66 -5.85
CA SER A 114 -3.65 2.40 -6.12
C SER A 114 -4.21 1.62 -7.32
N SER A 115 -5.46 1.85 -7.72
CA SER A 115 -6.02 1.23 -8.94
C SER A 115 -5.49 1.93 -10.16
N GLU A 116 -5.46 3.26 -10.16
CA GLU A 116 -4.88 4.05 -11.24
C GLU A 116 -3.40 3.70 -11.45
N ALA A 117 -2.66 3.52 -10.34
CA ALA A 117 -1.30 3.02 -10.39
C ALA A 117 -1.18 1.63 -11.03
N CYS A 118 -2.07 0.68 -10.67
CA CYS A 118 -2.10 -0.64 -11.32
C CYS A 118 -2.35 -0.53 -12.84
N ASP A 119 -3.28 0.33 -13.26
CA ASP A 119 -3.62 0.53 -14.67
C ASP A 119 -2.39 1.06 -15.45
N LEU A 120 -1.63 1.98 -14.85
CA LEU A 120 -0.37 2.48 -15.43
C LEU A 120 0.73 1.40 -15.47
N CYS A 121 0.86 0.59 -14.42
CA CYS A 121 1.78 -0.56 -14.38
C CYS A 121 1.44 -1.60 -15.47
N GLU A 122 0.16 -1.89 -15.71
CA GLU A 122 -0.28 -2.81 -16.76
C GLU A 122 0.08 -2.27 -18.15
N LEU A 123 -0.16 -0.98 -18.38
CA LEU A 123 0.22 -0.32 -19.63
C LEU A 123 1.75 -0.35 -19.83
N LEU A 124 2.52 -0.14 -18.77
CA LEU A 124 3.98 -0.21 -18.81
C LEU A 124 4.47 -1.63 -19.10
N LEU A 125 3.91 -2.65 -18.46
CA LEU A 125 4.25 -4.05 -18.73
C LEU A 125 3.98 -4.42 -20.19
N LEU A 126 2.82 -4.01 -20.73
CA LEU A 126 2.46 -4.22 -22.12
C LEU A 126 3.46 -3.53 -23.07
N SER A 127 3.89 -2.31 -22.72
CA SER A 127 4.87 -1.57 -23.51
C SER A 127 6.25 -2.24 -23.52
N VAL A 128 6.70 -2.79 -22.38
CA VAL A 128 7.96 -3.54 -22.27
C VAL A 128 7.90 -4.81 -23.14
N GLN A 129 6.82 -5.57 -23.07
CA GLN A 129 6.65 -6.79 -23.85
C GLN A 129 6.67 -6.53 -25.36
N ARG A 130 5.94 -5.51 -25.81
CA ARG A 130 5.97 -5.09 -27.22
C ARG A 130 7.35 -4.61 -27.65
N THR A 131 8.07 -3.92 -26.76
CA THR A 131 9.42 -3.45 -27.02
C THR A 131 10.38 -4.62 -27.25
N ARG A 132 10.32 -5.67 -26.42
CA ARG A 132 11.11 -6.90 -26.63
C ARG A 132 10.80 -7.58 -27.96
N LEU A 133 9.52 -7.75 -28.29
CA LEU A 133 9.10 -8.35 -29.57
C LEU A 133 9.64 -7.58 -30.79
N HIS A 134 9.65 -6.25 -30.74
CA HIS A 134 10.25 -5.45 -31.82
C HIS A 134 11.77 -5.56 -31.84
N TYR A 135 12.39 -5.66 -30.65
CA TYR A 135 13.83 -5.75 -30.49
C TYR A 135 14.43 -7.06 -31.03
N ASP A 136 13.67 -8.15 -31.12
CA ASP A 136 14.11 -9.40 -31.74
C ASP A 136 14.71 -9.21 -33.15
N LYS A 137 14.27 -8.17 -33.88
CA LYS A 137 14.83 -7.80 -35.19
C LYS A 137 16.27 -7.33 -35.07
N ILE A 138 16.56 -6.50 -34.07
CA ILE A 138 17.92 -6.02 -33.77
C ILE A 138 18.79 -7.18 -33.29
N THR A 139 18.25 -8.06 -32.44
CA THR A 139 18.96 -9.26 -32.00
C THR A 139 19.36 -10.15 -33.18
N ARG A 140 18.51 -10.31 -34.20
CA ARG A 140 18.88 -11.03 -35.43
C ARG A 140 20.02 -10.34 -36.18
N VAL A 141 19.93 -9.02 -36.38
CA VAL A 141 21.00 -8.24 -37.03
C VAL A 141 22.34 -8.42 -36.31
N ILE A 142 22.34 -8.31 -34.98
CA ILE A 142 23.54 -8.51 -34.14
C ILE A 142 24.09 -9.93 -34.32
N LYS A 143 23.23 -10.96 -34.23
CA LYS A 143 23.64 -12.37 -34.39
C LYS A 143 24.24 -12.65 -35.77
N THR A 144 23.60 -12.15 -36.83
CA THR A 144 24.10 -12.35 -38.20
C THR A 144 25.47 -11.69 -38.39
N SER A 145 25.76 -10.59 -37.70
CA SER A 145 27.08 -9.92 -37.80
C SER A 145 28.23 -10.63 -37.08
N GLN A 146 27.91 -11.57 -36.18
CA GLN A 146 28.90 -12.33 -35.42
C GLN A 146 29.39 -13.58 -36.16
N GLY A 147 28.74 -13.98 -37.26
CA GLY A 147 29.02 -15.21 -38.00
C GLY A 147 30.35 -15.24 -38.77
N GLY A 148 31.19 -14.21 -38.68
CA GLY A 148 32.55 -14.21 -39.25
C GLY A 148 32.63 -14.06 -40.77
N GLU A 149 31.51 -14.13 -41.50
CA GLU A 149 31.45 -13.81 -42.92
C GLU A 149 31.58 -12.28 -43.12
N ASP A 150 32.37 -11.86 -44.10
CA ASP A 150 32.29 -10.49 -44.61
C ASP A 150 30.83 -10.20 -45.01
N PHE A 151 30.39 -8.94 -44.93
CA PHE A 151 29.03 -8.55 -45.30
C PHE A 151 28.79 -8.82 -46.80
N THR A 152 28.50 -10.08 -47.15
CA THR A 152 28.12 -10.46 -48.50
C THR A 152 26.81 -9.75 -48.84
N GLY A 153 26.57 -9.50 -50.13
CA GLY A 153 25.37 -8.77 -50.58
C GLY A 153 24.05 -9.37 -50.07
N GLN A 154 24.01 -10.69 -49.85
CA GLN A 154 22.82 -11.36 -49.30
C GLN A 154 22.69 -11.14 -47.78
N VAL A 155 23.79 -11.26 -47.04
CA VAL A 155 23.82 -11.03 -45.59
C VAL A 155 23.44 -9.58 -45.27
N SER A 156 24.06 -8.61 -45.95
CA SER A 156 23.76 -7.19 -45.79
C SER A 156 22.29 -6.88 -46.13
N ALA A 157 21.75 -7.46 -47.21
CA ALA A 157 20.34 -7.30 -47.59
C ALA A 157 19.38 -7.79 -46.49
N THR A 158 19.68 -8.92 -45.82
CA THR A 158 18.85 -9.40 -44.72
C THR A 158 18.88 -8.47 -43.51
N MET A 159 20.04 -7.92 -43.17
CA MET A 159 20.20 -6.95 -42.09
C MET A 159 19.44 -5.65 -42.39
N TYR A 160 19.58 -5.11 -43.60
CA TYR A 160 18.84 -3.91 -43.99
C TYR A 160 17.33 -4.11 -43.91
N ARG A 161 16.82 -5.29 -44.27
CA ARG A 161 15.40 -5.62 -44.13
C ARG A 161 14.94 -5.61 -42.67
N ASP A 162 15.72 -6.21 -41.77
CA ASP A 162 15.40 -6.23 -40.34
C ASP A 162 15.50 -4.83 -39.70
N LEU A 163 16.53 -4.05 -40.04
CA LEU A 163 16.68 -2.64 -39.62
C LEU A 163 15.53 -1.77 -40.16
N ALA A 164 15.15 -1.93 -41.42
CA ALA A 164 14.03 -1.20 -42.02
C ALA A 164 12.71 -1.56 -41.34
N SER A 165 12.54 -2.84 -41.01
CA SER A 165 11.39 -3.31 -40.25
C SER A 165 11.38 -2.66 -38.86
N TYR A 166 12.48 -2.71 -38.11
CA TYR A 166 12.59 -2.10 -36.78
C TYR A 166 12.30 -0.58 -36.81
N ALA A 167 12.94 0.15 -37.72
CA ALA A 167 12.82 1.61 -37.84
C ALA A 167 11.37 2.10 -38.08
N ARG A 168 10.55 1.30 -38.77
CA ARG A 168 9.15 1.64 -39.06
C ARG A 168 8.19 1.49 -37.88
N HIS A 169 8.58 0.78 -36.82
CA HIS A 169 7.64 0.50 -35.73
C HIS A 169 7.48 1.71 -34.81
N VAL A 170 6.25 1.96 -34.37
CA VAL A 170 5.99 2.91 -33.29
C VAL A 170 6.63 2.35 -32.02
N ASN A 171 7.34 3.21 -31.30
CA ASN A 171 7.99 2.84 -30.05
C ASN A 171 6.91 2.52 -29.01
N PRO A 172 6.81 1.27 -28.52
CA PRO A 172 5.75 0.92 -27.58
C PRO A 172 5.84 1.65 -26.25
N LEU A 173 7.03 2.08 -25.82
CA LEU A 173 7.21 2.84 -24.57
C LEU A 173 6.57 4.24 -24.65
N SER A 174 6.34 4.77 -25.86
CA SER A 174 5.62 6.04 -26.04
C SER A 174 4.13 5.97 -25.63
N LEU A 175 3.59 4.75 -25.43
CA LEU A 175 2.24 4.56 -24.86
C LEU A 175 2.14 5.09 -23.43
N VAL A 176 3.25 5.05 -22.69
CA VAL A 176 3.34 5.58 -21.33
C VAL A 176 4.05 6.93 -21.37
N ARG A 177 3.28 8.00 -21.24
CA ARG A 177 3.81 9.37 -21.32
C ARG A 177 4.36 9.82 -19.95
N PRO A 178 5.42 10.63 -19.91
CA PRO A 178 5.93 11.22 -18.66
C PRO A 178 4.86 11.94 -17.83
N VAL A 179 3.86 12.53 -18.50
CA VAL A 179 2.73 13.20 -17.84
C VAL A 179 1.91 12.22 -16.97
N GLN A 180 1.73 10.98 -17.41
CA GLN A 180 0.98 9.98 -16.63
C GLN A 180 1.73 9.57 -15.36
N PHE A 181 3.06 9.47 -15.42
CA PHE A 181 3.90 9.28 -14.23
C PHE A 181 3.76 10.45 -13.26
N GLN A 182 3.75 11.68 -13.79
CA GLN A 182 3.61 12.88 -12.98
C GLN A 182 2.24 12.99 -12.31
N GLU A 183 1.15 12.67 -13.03
CA GLU A 183 -0.21 12.65 -12.49
C GLU A 183 -0.33 11.66 -11.32
N VAL A 184 0.16 10.42 -11.49
CA VAL A 184 0.17 9.42 -10.42
C VAL A 184 1.04 9.87 -9.25
N HIS A 185 2.22 10.43 -9.51
CA HIS A 185 3.11 10.95 -8.47
C HIS A 185 2.46 12.06 -7.64
N ASP A 186 1.89 13.07 -8.30
CA ASP A 186 1.31 14.25 -7.65
C ASP A 186 0.04 13.89 -6.86
N GLY A 187 -0.81 13.04 -7.45
CA GLY A 187 -1.98 12.48 -6.77
C GLY A 187 -1.60 11.71 -5.51
N ASN A 188 -0.61 10.82 -5.59
CA ASN A 188 -0.16 10.03 -4.45
C ASN A 188 0.58 10.88 -3.39
N THR A 189 1.34 11.89 -3.80
CA THR A 189 1.98 12.85 -2.88
C THR A 189 0.94 13.62 -2.08
N PHE A 190 -0.10 14.10 -2.75
CA PHE A 190 -1.23 14.77 -2.12
C PHE A 190 -1.96 13.84 -1.13
N LEU A 191 -2.23 12.59 -1.54
CA LEU A 191 -2.85 11.57 -0.71
C LEU A 191 -2.00 11.26 0.53
N LEU A 192 -0.69 11.03 0.37
CA LEU A 192 0.23 10.74 1.46
C LEU A 192 0.23 11.85 2.52
N ARG A 193 0.22 13.10 2.08
CA ARG A 193 0.14 14.26 2.97
C ARG A 193 -1.16 14.24 3.78
N ASN A 194 -2.28 13.94 3.13
CA ASN A 194 -3.59 13.90 3.78
C ASN A 194 -3.72 12.72 4.77
N LEU A 195 -3.29 11.52 4.38
CA LEU A 195 -3.21 10.34 5.24
C LEU A 195 -2.40 10.65 6.50
N THR A 196 -1.19 11.20 6.33
CA THR A 196 -0.28 11.54 7.41
C THR A 196 -0.86 12.62 8.32
N ARG A 197 -1.43 13.69 7.76
CA ARG A 197 -2.07 14.77 8.52
C ARG A 197 -3.25 14.24 9.34
N LYS A 198 -4.10 13.42 8.74
CA LYS A 198 -5.27 12.85 9.42
C LYS A 198 -4.85 11.90 10.54
N LYS A 199 -3.91 11.01 10.29
CA LYS A 199 -3.32 10.13 11.31
C LYS A 199 -2.78 10.93 12.50
N ARG A 200 -1.99 11.99 12.25
CA ARG A 200 -1.49 12.88 13.31
C ARG A 200 -2.63 13.55 14.09
N SER A 201 -3.70 13.97 13.42
CA SER A 201 -4.87 14.58 14.07
C SER A 201 -5.60 13.59 14.98
N ILE A 202 -5.88 12.37 14.50
CA ILE A 202 -6.54 11.32 15.28
C ILE A 202 -5.68 10.91 16.47
N ARG A 203 -4.37 10.72 16.28
CA ARG A 203 -3.43 10.40 17.37
C ARG A 203 -3.41 11.48 18.45
N ARG A 204 -3.45 12.77 18.08
CA ARG A 204 -3.53 13.88 19.03
C ARG A 204 -4.84 13.85 19.82
N ARG A 205 -5.98 13.63 19.15
CA ARG A 205 -7.29 13.49 19.80
C ARG A 205 -7.35 12.29 20.76
N ALA A 206 -6.83 11.14 20.34
CA ALA A 206 -6.77 9.95 21.19
C ALA A 206 -5.92 10.19 22.46
N LYS A 207 -4.76 10.86 22.32
CA LYS A 207 -3.94 11.27 23.47
C LYS A 207 -4.68 12.22 24.40
N ALA A 208 -5.33 13.26 23.86
CA ALA A 208 -6.11 14.21 24.64
C ALA A 208 -7.25 13.50 25.40
N ASN A 209 -7.97 12.60 24.75
CA ASN A 209 -9.03 11.80 25.38
C ASN A 209 -8.50 10.90 26.51
N ARG A 210 -7.29 10.32 26.37
CA ARG A 210 -6.65 9.54 27.44
C ARG A 210 -6.28 10.43 28.63
N ILE A 211 -5.74 11.62 28.39
CA ILE A 211 -5.36 12.58 29.44
C ILE A 211 -6.60 13.09 30.17
N LEU A 212 -7.62 13.55 29.43
CA LEU A 212 -8.87 14.05 29.99
C LEU A 212 -9.54 13.01 30.90
N ARG A 213 -9.44 11.72 30.57
CA ARG A 213 -9.97 10.65 31.43
C ARG A 213 -9.15 10.42 32.68
N LYS A 214 -7.82 10.46 32.59
CA LYS A 214 -6.96 10.36 33.77
C LYS A 214 -7.29 11.49 34.74
N VAL A 215 -7.29 12.73 34.26
CA VAL A 215 -7.53 13.93 35.08
C VAL A 215 -8.99 14.03 35.56
N GLY A 216 -9.97 13.70 34.71
CA GLY A 216 -11.38 13.73 35.07
C GLY A 216 -11.73 12.75 36.20
N GLY A 217 -11.03 11.61 36.29
CA GLY A 217 -11.13 10.71 37.43
C GLY A 217 -10.67 11.36 38.74
N PHE A 218 -9.51 12.01 38.74
CA PHE A 218 -8.98 12.72 39.91
C PHE A 218 -9.86 13.92 40.32
N GLY A 219 -10.35 14.70 39.35
CA GLY A 219 -11.23 15.84 39.60
C GLY A 219 -12.55 15.45 40.28
N LEU A 220 -13.14 14.32 39.88
CA LEU A 220 -14.37 13.83 40.51
C LEU A 220 -14.14 13.38 41.97
N VAL A 221 -12.99 12.76 42.25
CA VAL A 221 -12.62 12.35 43.62
C VAL A 221 -12.36 13.58 44.49
N ALA A 222 -11.61 14.56 44.00
CA ALA A 222 -11.33 15.79 44.71
C ALA A 222 -12.62 16.55 45.06
N LEU A 223 -13.54 16.72 44.10
CA LEU A 223 -14.84 17.34 44.33
C LEU A 223 -15.68 16.58 45.37
N HIS A 224 -15.62 15.25 45.36
CA HIS A 224 -16.33 14.45 46.35
C HIS A 224 -15.73 14.64 47.76
N MET A 225 -14.41 14.68 47.88
CA MET A 225 -13.74 14.91 49.16
C MET A 225 -14.04 16.31 49.71
N THR A 226 -14.03 17.35 48.88
CA THR A 226 -14.37 18.71 49.32
C THR A 226 -15.83 18.82 49.78
N LEU A 227 -16.77 18.18 49.07
CA LEU A 227 -18.18 18.13 49.48
C LEU A 227 -18.37 17.39 50.81
N VAL A 228 -17.65 16.29 51.05
CA VAL A 228 -17.74 15.57 52.33
C VAL A 228 -17.20 16.42 53.48
N VAL A 229 -16.06 17.09 53.28
CA VAL A 229 -15.46 17.99 54.28
C VAL A 229 -16.38 19.18 54.57
N SER A 230 -16.95 19.83 53.54
CA SER A 230 -17.87 20.95 53.75
C SER A 230 -19.11 20.55 54.52
N MET A 231 -19.68 19.37 54.22
CA MET A 231 -20.83 18.83 54.96
C MET A 231 -20.48 18.54 56.43
N LEU A 232 -19.27 18.04 56.71
CA LEU A 232 -18.82 17.79 58.09
C LEU A 232 -18.67 19.09 58.88
N VAL A 233 -18.09 20.13 58.27
CA VAL A 233 -17.94 21.46 58.88
C VAL A 233 -19.31 22.06 59.19
N ILE A 234 -20.26 22.01 58.25
CA ILE A 234 -21.64 22.46 58.48
C ILE A 234 -22.29 21.68 59.63
N ALA A 235 -22.13 20.35 59.68
CA ALA A 235 -22.65 19.53 60.77
C ALA A 235 -22.07 19.94 62.14
N LEU A 236 -20.75 20.13 62.23
CA LEU A 236 -20.08 20.56 63.46
C LEU A 236 -20.55 21.95 63.92
N HIS A 237 -20.69 22.91 62.99
CA HIS A 237 -21.21 24.24 63.34
C HIS A 237 -22.70 24.24 63.66
N SER A 238 -23.49 23.34 63.07
CA SER A 238 -24.91 23.21 63.39
C SER A 238 -25.16 22.70 64.82
N VAL A 239 -24.23 21.96 65.42
CA VAL A 239 -24.29 21.54 66.84
C VAL A 239 -24.09 22.73 67.78
N VAL A 240 -23.38 23.78 67.35
CA VAL A 240 -23.26 25.06 68.09
C VAL A 240 -24.49 25.95 67.86
N GLY A 241 -25.30 25.67 66.83
CA GLY A 241 -26.51 26.40 66.46
C GLY A 241 -27.83 25.76 66.88
N ILE A 242 -27.86 24.79 67.80
CA ILE A 242 -29.12 24.28 68.38
C ILE A 242 -29.47 25.06 69.65
N VAL A 243 -29.75 26.36 69.52
CA VAL A 243 -30.45 27.16 70.56
C VAL A 243 -31.54 28.08 69.97
N ALA A 244 -31.95 27.92 68.71
CA ALA A 244 -33.19 28.56 68.24
C ALA A 244 -33.89 27.77 67.12
N ALA A 245 -35.09 27.28 67.45
CA ALA A 245 -36.14 26.69 66.58
C ALA A 245 -36.07 25.18 66.26
N PRO A 246 -36.98 24.37 66.85
CA PRO A 246 -37.29 23.02 66.41
C PRO A 246 -38.47 23.01 65.43
N ALA A 247 -38.17 23.16 64.14
CA ALA A 247 -39.05 22.78 63.03
C ALA A 247 -38.11 22.77 61.81
N ILE A 248 -37.70 21.66 61.24
CA ILE A 248 -38.50 20.76 60.40
C ILE A 248 -37.86 19.36 60.52
N VAL A 249 -38.41 18.51 61.39
CA VAL A 249 -38.20 17.06 61.30
C VAL A 249 -39.43 16.51 60.59
N GLY A 250 -39.35 16.42 59.27
CA GLY A 250 -40.42 15.89 58.46
C GLY A 250 -39.95 15.72 57.03
N CYS A 251 -40.03 14.49 56.54
CA CYS A 251 -39.75 14.07 55.16
C CYS A 251 -38.27 13.92 54.76
N SER A 252 -37.67 12.76 55.05
CA SER A 252 -36.88 12.06 54.02
C SER A 252 -36.65 10.55 54.23
N SER A 253 -37.46 9.86 55.04
CA SER A 253 -37.40 8.39 55.12
C SER A 253 -37.88 7.70 53.83
N SER A 254 -38.69 8.37 52.99
CA SER A 254 -39.12 7.86 51.68
C SER A 254 -38.04 7.91 50.58
N CYS A 255 -36.89 8.55 50.82
CA CYS A 255 -35.83 8.69 49.81
C CYS A 255 -34.82 7.53 49.78
N LEU A 256 -34.83 6.61 50.77
CA LEU A 256 -33.84 5.52 50.84
C LEU A 256 -34.14 4.36 49.87
N LEU A 257 -35.42 4.12 49.54
CA LEU A 257 -35.81 3.10 48.56
C LEU A 257 -35.68 3.61 47.10
N ALA A 258 -35.98 4.89 46.85
CA ALA A 258 -35.70 5.55 45.57
C ALA A 258 -34.18 5.64 45.25
N LYS A 259 -33.33 5.68 46.30
CA LYS A 259 -31.86 5.71 46.17
C LYS A 259 -31.28 4.40 45.60
N LYS A 260 -31.88 3.23 45.82
CA LYS A 260 -31.35 1.94 45.32
C LYS A 260 -31.49 1.82 43.79
N GLY A 261 -32.65 2.23 43.24
CA GLY A 261 -32.89 2.34 41.80
C GLY A 261 -32.05 3.45 41.14
N ARG A 262 -31.93 4.61 41.80
CA ARG A 262 -31.11 5.76 41.32
C ARG A 262 -29.61 5.44 41.33
N ARG A 263 -29.09 4.75 42.36
CA ARG A 263 -27.70 4.26 42.41
C ARG A 263 -27.42 3.20 41.33
N ARG A 264 -28.33 2.26 41.10
CA ARG A 264 -28.22 1.27 40.01
C ARG A 264 -28.24 1.94 38.62
N ARG A 265 -29.13 2.89 38.38
CA ARG A 265 -29.18 3.70 37.13
C ARG A 265 -27.91 4.54 36.94
N MET A 266 -27.41 5.19 37.99
CA MET A 266 -26.15 5.95 37.95
C MET A 266 -24.92 5.06 37.70
N ARG A 267 -24.88 3.85 38.30
CA ARG A 267 -23.82 2.86 38.04
C ARG A 267 -23.87 2.34 36.60
N LYS A 268 -25.06 2.05 36.07
CA LYS A 268 -25.25 1.70 34.64
C LYS A 268 -24.78 2.84 33.71
N ARG A 269 -25.15 4.09 34.01
CA ARG A 269 -24.71 5.29 33.24
C ARG A 269 -23.20 5.53 33.31
N ARG A 270 -22.56 5.33 34.46
CA ARG A 270 -21.09 5.43 34.58
C ARG A 270 -20.39 4.35 33.78
N VAL A 271 -20.86 3.10 33.86
CA VAL A 271 -20.30 1.99 33.10
C VAL A 271 -20.49 2.19 31.60
N SER A 272 -21.64 2.69 31.15
CA SER A 272 -21.87 2.99 29.73
C SER A 272 -20.99 4.11 29.21
N ILE A 273 -20.78 5.20 29.98
CA ILE A 273 -19.88 6.31 29.58
C ILE A 273 -18.42 5.86 29.49
N VAL A 274 -17.94 5.08 30.48
CA VAL A 274 -16.56 4.56 30.48
C VAL A 274 -16.35 3.58 29.32
N ARG A 275 -17.33 2.72 29.04
CA ARG A 275 -17.30 1.79 27.90
C ARG A 275 -17.35 2.52 26.56
N HIS A 276 -18.29 3.43 26.36
CA HIS A 276 -18.41 4.22 25.13
C HIS A 276 -17.14 5.06 24.89
N GLY A 277 -16.55 5.58 25.96
CA GLY A 277 -15.25 6.21 25.89
C GLY A 277 -14.16 5.23 25.42
N ARG A 278 -14.02 4.07 26.05
CA ARG A 278 -12.97 3.08 25.69
C ARG A 278 -13.13 2.63 24.24
N LEU A 279 -14.36 2.35 23.82
CA LEU A 279 -14.75 2.01 22.45
C LEU A 279 -14.31 3.10 21.45
N SER A 280 -14.57 4.37 21.76
CA SER A 280 -14.16 5.51 20.95
C SER A 280 -12.63 5.63 20.78
N VAL A 281 -11.84 5.32 21.82
CA VAL A 281 -10.37 5.35 21.74
C VAL A 281 -9.84 4.16 20.94
N GLY A 282 -10.44 2.98 21.09
CA GLY A 282 -10.10 1.79 20.30
C GLY A 282 -10.35 2.01 18.80
N LEU A 283 -11.51 2.56 18.44
CA LEU A 283 -11.83 2.90 17.05
C LEU A 283 -10.82 3.90 16.45
N MET A 284 -10.45 4.94 17.21
CA MET A 284 -9.44 5.91 16.77
C MET A 284 -8.06 5.27 16.54
N GLU A 285 -7.68 4.29 17.36
CA GLU A 285 -6.42 3.58 17.22
C GLU A 285 -6.40 2.70 15.96
N ARG A 286 -7.50 2.01 15.66
CA ARG A 286 -7.65 1.23 14.42
C ARG A 286 -7.59 2.09 13.17
N VAL A 287 -8.35 3.18 13.14
CA VAL A 287 -8.29 4.13 12.01
C VAL A 287 -6.86 4.67 11.86
N CYS A 288 -6.10 4.86 12.95
CA CYS A 288 -4.69 5.24 12.84
C CYS A 288 -3.82 4.14 12.21
N ARG A 289 -4.07 2.85 12.48
CA ARG A 289 -3.34 1.73 11.89
C ARG A 289 -3.65 1.58 10.40
N GLN A 290 -4.93 1.64 10.03
CA GLN A 290 -5.36 1.62 8.62
C GLN A 290 -4.74 2.78 7.82
N LEU A 291 -4.79 4.00 8.36
CA LEU A 291 -4.16 5.18 7.73
C LEU A 291 -2.63 5.08 7.70
N ASP A 292 -2.00 4.37 8.64
CA ASP A 292 -0.55 4.12 8.64
C ASP A 292 -0.16 3.13 7.53
N LEU A 293 -0.91 2.03 7.38
CA LEU A 293 -0.71 1.05 6.32
C LEU A 293 -0.88 1.71 4.93
N ALA A 294 -1.96 2.48 4.75
CA ALA A 294 -2.18 3.25 3.52
C ALA A 294 -1.06 4.26 3.25
N ALA A 295 -0.61 5.00 4.27
CA ALA A 295 0.48 5.96 4.11
C ALA A 295 1.80 5.29 3.73
N LYS A 296 2.14 4.15 4.34
CA LYS A 296 3.32 3.35 3.98
C LYS A 296 3.23 2.84 2.55
N GLY A 297 2.10 2.26 2.16
CA GLY A 297 1.87 1.81 0.79
C GLY A 297 1.99 2.94 -0.23
N THR A 298 1.39 4.10 0.07
CA THR A 298 1.47 5.29 -0.80
C THR A 298 2.91 5.82 -0.91
N PHE A 299 3.67 5.82 0.18
CA PHE A 299 5.07 6.25 0.16
C PHE A 299 5.93 5.34 -0.71
N ILE A 300 5.79 4.01 -0.59
CA ILE A 300 6.54 3.07 -1.42
C ILE A 300 6.14 3.25 -2.89
N LEU A 301 4.84 3.36 -3.16
CA LEU A 301 4.30 3.60 -4.50
C LEU A 301 4.94 4.80 -5.20
N ILE A 302 5.04 5.95 -4.51
CA ILE A 302 5.68 7.15 -5.06
C ILE A 302 7.12 6.85 -5.51
N ASN A 303 7.91 6.19 -4.67
CA ASN A 303 9.31 5.86 -4.98
C ASN A 303 9.44 4.86 -6.14
N ASP A 304 8.54 3.86 -6.19
CA ASP A 304 8.50 2.89 -7.29
C ASP A 304 8.24 3.61 -8.62
N PHE A 305 7.26 4.53 -8.64
CA PHE A 305 6.92 5.30 -9.85
C PHE A 305 8.02 6.28 -10.26
N ASP A 306 8.74 6.89 -9.33
CA ASP A 306 9.91 7.72 -9.65
C ASP A 306 11.00 6.90 -10.35
N THR A 307 11.22 5.66 -9.89
CA THR A 307 12.22 4.75 -10.46
C THR A 307 11.79 4.29 -11.85
N MET A 308 10.55 3.80 -11.97
CA MET A 308 9.97 3.35 -13.25
C MET A 308 9.92 4.49 -14.27
N SER A 309 9.59 5.72 -13.87
CA SER A 309 9.55 6.89 -14.76
C SER A 309 10.91 7.18 -15.39
N ARG A 310 11.98 7.13 -14.58
CA ARG A 310 13.36 7.35 -15.05
C ARG A 310 13.82 6.25 -16.01
N LEU A 311 13.55 4.99 -15.67
CA LEU A 311 13.88 3.84 -16.52
C LEU A 311 13.10 3.87 -17.84
N ALA A 312 11.79 4.11 -17.79
CA ALA A 312 10.93 4.20 -18.97
C ALA A 312 11.37 5.35 -19.89
N THR A 313 11.71 6.51 -19.33
CA THR A 313 12.21 7.65 -20.11
C THR A 313 13.55 7.33 -20.77
N SER A 314 14.48 6.71 -20.02
CA SER A 314 15.79 6.30 -20.55
C SER A 314 15.64 5.31 -21.71
N LEU A 315 14.86 4.25 -21.51
CA LEU A 315 14.60 3.23 -22.52
C LEU A 315 13.86 3.80 -23.74
N ASN A 316 12.90 4.72 -23.53
CA ASN A 316 12.21 5.38 -24.62
C ASN A 316 13.17 6.15 -25.53
N ASN A 317 14.09 6.92 -24.93
CA ASN A 317 15.11 7.66 -25.67
C ASN A 317 16.06 6.72 -26.42
N GLU A 318 16.46 5.61 -25.79
CA GLU A 318 17.32 4.60 -26.39
C GLU A 318 16.66 3.91 -27.59
N VAL A 319 15.38 3.55 -27.49
CA VAL A 319 14.61 2.98 -28.61
C VAL A 319 14.50 3.97 -29.76
N GLU A 320 14.21 5.24 -29.49
CA GLU A 320 14.16 6.25 -30.56
C GLU A 320 15.53 6.48 -31.20
N HIS A 321 16.60 6.50 -30.40
CA HIS A 321 17.96 6.61 -30.92
C HIS A 321 18.31 5.45 -31.87
N ARG A 322 18.06 4.20 -31.45
CA ARG A 322 18.31 3.01 -32.28
C ARG A 322 17.47 2.99 -33.54
N LYS A 323 16.22 3.49 -33.49
CA LYS A 323 15.37 3.64 -34.67
C LYS A 323 15.95 4.66 -35.66
N VAL A 324 16.47 5.78 -35.17
CA VAL A 324 17.15 6.79 -36.01
C VAL A 324 18.39 6.19 -36.67
N LEU A 325 19.23 5.47 -35.92
CA LEU A 325 20.39 4.77 -36.49
C LEU A 325 19.99 3.75 -37.56
N SER A 326 18.95 2.95 -37.28
CA SER A 326 18.42 1.96 -38.21
C SER A 326 17.87 2.60 -39.49
N ALA A 327 17.11 3.70 -39.36
CA ALA A 327 16.57 4.44 -40.50
C ALA A 327 17.67 5.08 -41.34
N MET A 328 18.68 5.67 -40.70
CA MET A 328 19.84 6.25 -41.37
C MET A 328 20.64 5.19 -42.14
N CYS A 329 20.84 4.01 -41.55
CA CYS A 329 21.51 2.89 -42.19
C CYS A 329 20.75 2.43 -43.44
N VAL A 330 19.43 2.26 -43.34
CA VAL A 330 18.56 1.83 -44.45
C VAL A 330 18.52 2.84 -45.59
N ARG A 331 18.55 4.14 -45.30
CA ARG A 331 18.61 5.20 -46.34
C ARG A 331 19.91 5.15 -47.14
N ASN A 332 20.99 4.69 -46.51
CA ASN A 332 22.33 4.59 -47.09
C ASN A 332 22.71 3.13 -47.35
N ASN A 333 21.78 2.32 -47.88
CA ASN A 333 21.93 0.86 -48.00
C ASN A 333 23.07 0.36 -48.90
N LYS A 334 23.77 1.27 -49.60
CA LYS A 334 24.98 0.96 -50.37
C LYS A 334 26.27 1.17 -49.58
N ASN A 335 26.19 1.67 -48.35
CA ASN A 335 27.33 1.98 -47.49
C ASN A 335 27.50 0.89 -46.43
N GLU A 336 28.25 -0.15 -46.78
CA GLU A 336 28.52 -1.30 -45.89
C GLU A 336 29.34 -0.91 -44.66
N GLU A 337 30.20 0.11 -44.75
CA GLU A 337 30.95 0.61 -43.59
C GLU A 337 30.00 1.26 -42.57
N LEU A 338 29.02 2.03 -43.03
CA LEU A 338 27.97 2.57 -42.17
C LEU A 338 27.14 1.46 -41.52
N LEU A 339 26.80 0.40 -42.27
CA LEU A 339 26.14 -0.78 -41.70
C LEU A 339 26.99 -1.40 -40.59
N ARG A 340 28.29 -1.61 -40.83
CA ARG A 340 29.22 -2.16 -39.85
C ARG A 340 29.30 -1.30 -38.58
N GLN A 341 29.33 0.03 -38.74
CA GLN A 341 29.36 0.96 -37.62
C GLN A 341 28.06 0.93 -36.82
N VAL A 342 26.90 0.97 -37.48
CA VAL A 342 25.58 0.92 -36.81
C VAL A 342 25.39 -0.41 -36.08
N VAL A 343 25.76 -1.53 -36.70
CA VAL A 343 25.66 -2.84 -36.05
C VAL A 343 26.59 -2.95 -34.84
N ARG A 344 27.80 -2.38 -34.94
CA ARG A 344 28.74 -2.30 -33.80
C ARG A 344 28.13 -1.52 -32.64
N GLU A 345 27.58 -0.33 -32.91
CA GLU A 345 26.93 0.51 -31.90
C GLU A 345 25.78 -0.24 -31.21
N LEU A 346 24.89 -0.86 -32.00
CA LEU A 346 23.75 -1.62 -31.47
C LEU A 346 24.17 -2.78 -30.57
N ARG A 347 25.27 -3.46 -30.94
CA ARG A 347 25.84 -4.58 -30.19
C ARG A 347 26.54 -4.12 -28.92
N ASP A 348 27.36 -3.08 -29.00
CA ASP A 348 28.17 -2.62 -27.87
C ASP A 348 27.28 -2.12 -26.71
N HIS A 349 26.06 -1.66 -27.00
CA HIS A 349 25.05 -1.26 -26.03
C HIS A 349 23.91 -2.28 -25.82
N ASP A 350 23.98 -3.49 -26.39
CA ASP A 350 22.89 -4.48 -26.36
C ASP A 350 22.59 -4.97 -24.94
N ALA A 351 23.62 -5.44 -24.23
CA ALA A 351 23.47 -6.03 -22.90
C ALA A 351 22.91 -5.02 -21.88
N CYS A 352 23.42 -3.79 -21.87
CA CYS A 352 22.94 -2.74 -20.96
C CYS A 352 21.49 -2.35 -21.24
N TYR A 353 21.10 -2.30 -22.52
CA TYR A 353 19.71 -2.02 -22.90
C TYR A 353 18.75 -3.12 -22.45
N LEU A 354 19.12 -4.39 -22.63
CA LEU A 354 18.30 -5.52 -22.18
C LEU A 354 18.21 -5.57 -20.65
N GLU A 355 19.31 -5.31 -19.94
CA GLU A 355 19.33 -5.23 -18.48
C GLU A 355 18.39 -4.11 -17.97
N GLN A 356 18.35 -2.94 -18.62
CA GLN A 356 17.40 -1.88 -18.27
C GLN A 356 15.94 -2.26 -18.53
N LEU A 357 15.65 -3.01 -19.60
CA LEU A 357 14.31 -3.53 -19.87
C LEU A 357 13.87 -4.52 -18.78
N ASP A 358 14.79 -5.39 -18.35
CA ASP A 358 14.55 -6.35 -17.28
C ASP A 358 14.36 -5.64 -15.93
N GLU A 359 15.18 -4.64 -15.62
CA GLU A 359 15.05 -3.80 -14.42
C GLU A 359 13.70 -3.06 -14.38
N LEU A 360 13.27 -2.50 -15.51
CA LEU A 360 11.96 -1.85 -15.62
C LEU A 360 10.81 -2.85 -15.36
N GLU A 361 10.88 -4.03 -15.96
CA GLU A 361 9.87 -5.07 -15.76
C GLU A 361 9.84 -5.56 -14.31
N GLU A 362 11.00 -5.78 -13.69
CA GLU A 362 11.13 -6.17 -12.29
C GLU A 362 10.45 -5.13 -11.39
N HIS A 363 10.74 -3.84 -11.60
CA HIS A 363 10.10 -2.76 -10.84
C HIS A 363 8.59 -2.71 -11.01
N VAL A 364 8.06 -3.02 -12.20
CA VAL A 364 6.61 -3.12 -12.42
C VAL A 364 6.00 -4.25 -11.58
N TYR A 365 6.62 -5.43 -11.57
CA TYR A 365 6.13 -6.56 -10.76
C TYR A 365 6.24 -6.27 -9.25
N LEU A 366 7.32 -5.65 -8.81
CA LEU A 366 7.50 -5.22 -7.43
C LEU A 366 6.44 -4.21 -7.01
N CYS A 367 6.10 -3.26 -7.89
CA CYS A 367 5.05 -2.29 -7.64
C CYS A 367 3.69 -2.98 -7.46
N PHE A 368 3.31 -3.90 -8.34
CA PHE A 368 2.11 -4.72 -8.17
C PHE A 368 2.10 -5.45 -6.82
N HIS A 369 3.20 -6.14 -6.49
CA HIS A 369 3.31 -6.87 -5.23
C HIS A 369 3.08 -5.94 -4.02
N THR A 370 3.72 -4.78 -4.00
CA THR A 370 3.61 -3.79 -2.93
C THR A 370 2.20 -3.23 -2.78
N ILE A 371 1.55 -2.88 -3.91
CA ILE A 371 0.16 -2.40 -3.92
C ILE A 371 -0.75 -3.49 -3.32
N ASN A 372 -0.61 -4.71 -3.79
CA ASN A 372 -1.45 -5.84 -3.42
C ASN A 372 -1.28 -6.20 -1.94
N ARG A 373 -0.04 -6.24 -1.47
CA ARG A 373 0.30 -6.47 -0.07
C ARG A 373 -0.29 -5.39 0.83
N SER A 374 -0.17 -4.13 0.45
CA SER A 374 -0.68 -3.01 1.24
C SER A 374 -2.21 -3.01 1.30
N ARG A 375 -2.90 -3.26 0.18
CA ARG A 375 -4.35 -3.44 0.11
C ARG A 375 -4.82 -4.58 1.02
N ARG A 376 -4.15 -5.73 0.98
CA ARG A 376 -4.46 -6.89 1.82
C ARG A 376 -4.33 -6.57 3.31
N PHE A 377 -3.26 -5.90 3.73
CA PHE A 377 -3.09 -5.52 5.13
C PHE A 377 -4.16 -4.54 5.61
N ILE A 378 -4.57 -3.59 4.77
CA ILE A 378 -5.67 -2.67 5.12
C ILE A 378 -6.97 -3.46 5.25
N MET A 379 -7.27 -4.38 4.32
CA MET A 379 -8.46 -5.23 4.39
C MET A 379 -8.49 -6.10 5.65
N GLN A 380 -7.37 -6.74 6.00
CA GLN A 380 -7.28 -7.52 7.24
C GLN A 380 -7.54 -6.65 8.48
N GLU A 381 -6.96 -5.45 8.54
CA GLU A 381 -7.21 -4.51 9.66
C GLU A 381 -8.66 -4.01 9.69
N MET A 382 -9.35 -3.94 8.55
CA MET A 382 -10.80 -3.64 8.50
C MET A 382 -11.63 -4.81 9.03
N MET A 383 -11.29 -6.05 8.65
CA MET A 383 -12.01 -7.27 9.04
C MET A 383 -11.86 -7.59 10.54
N ILE A 384 -10.66 -7.49 11.09
CA ILE A 384 -10.42 -7.61 12.55
C ILE A 384 -11.31 -6.61 13.32
N GLY A 385 -11.58 -5.47 12.70
CA GLY A 385 -12.43 -4.45 13.27
C GLY A 385 -13.88 -4.88 13.50
N GLU A 386 -14.44 -5.68 12.58
CA GLU A 386 -15.80 -6.21 12.65
C GLU A 386 -15.96 -7.28 13.73
N GLU A 387 -15.02 -8.21 13.84
CA GLU A 387 -15.11 -9.34 14.78
C GLU A 387 -15.07 -8.88 16.24
N GLU A 388 -14.14 -7.97 16.57
CA GLU A 388 -14.00 -7.44 17.93
C GLU A 388 -15.23 -6.59 18.37
N PHE A 389 -15.90 -5.87 17.46
CA PHE A 389 -17.07 -5.04 17.81
C PHE A 389 -18.40 -5.80 17.68
N GLY A 390 -18.48 -6.77 16.76
CA GLY A 390 -19.64 -7.67 16.62
C GLY A 390 -19.81 -8.59 17.83
N PHE A 391 -18.71 -9.00 18.47
CA PHE A 391 -18.76 -9.73 19.74
C PHE A 391 -19.25 -8.85 20.90
N GLU A 392 -18.75 -7.63 21.03
CA GLU A 392 -19.17 -6.71 22.10
C GLU A 392 -20.67 -6.31 21.97
N ALA A 393 -21.17 -6.12 20.73
CA ALA A 393 -22.59 -5.82 20.48
C ALA A 393 -23.53 -7.02 20.71
N LYS A 394 -23.09 -8.26 20.42
CA LYS A 394 -23.86 -9.48 20.74
C LYS A 394 -23.93 -9.74 22.25
N GLU A 395 -22.85 -9.47 22.98
CA GLU A 395 -22.82 -9.59 24.45
C GLU A 395 -23.79 -8.58 25.12
N GLU A 396 -24.01 -7.42 24.50
CA GLU A 396 -24.97 -6.40 24.94
C GLU A 396 -26.43 -6.87 24.84
N LYS A 397 -26.80 -7.55 23.74
CA LYS A 397 -28.17 -8.07 23.53
C LYS A 397 -28.52 -9.19 24.51
N VAL A 398 -27.55 -10.04 24.85
CA VAL A 398 -27.73 -11.14 25.82
C VAL A 398 -27.85 -10.62 27.26
N LYS A 399 -27.08 -9.59 27.65
CA LYS A 399 -27.16 -9.00 29.00
C LYS A 399 -28.35 -8.04 29.18
N GLY A 400 -28.94 -7.54 28.09
CA GLY A 400 -30.15 -6.71 28.12
C GLY A 400 -31.44 -7.49 28.39
N ASN A 401 -31.55 -8.72 27.86
CA ASN A 401 -32.75 -9.55 27.98
C ASN A 401 -32.81 -10.45 29.23
N GLY A 402 -31.71 -10.64 29.96
CA GLY A 402 -31.68 -11.50 31.16
C GLY A 402 -32.32 -10.91 32.43
N GLY A 403 -33.09 -9.82 32.30
CA GLY A 403 -33.60 -9.03 33.42
C GLY A 403 -35.08 -9.21 33.77
N ASP A 404 -35.83 -10.04 33.04
CA ASP A 404 -37.30 -10.10 33.16
C ASP A 404 -37.89 -11.52 33.13
N ILE A 405 -37.19 -12.50 33.71
CA ILE A 405 -37.73 -13.84 33.94
C ILE A 405 -37.54 -14.20 35.42
N ARG A 406 -38.15 -13.42 36.31
CA ARG A 406 -38.39 -13.86 37.69
C ARG A 406 -39.56 -13.12 38.35
N GLU A 407 -40.67 -12.96 37.64
CA GLU A 407 -41.92 -12.51 38.26
C GLU A 407 -43.12 -12.87 37.38
N LYS A 408 -43.45 -14.16 37.31
CA LYS A 408 -44.77 -14.71 36.96
C LYS A 408 -44.66 -16.23 36.95
N VAL A 409 -44.89 -16.85 38.10
CA VAL A 409 -45.72 -18.04 38.33
C VAL A 409 -45.66 -18.28 39.83
N GLY A 410 -46.56 -17.60 40.54
CA GLY A 410 -46.92 -17.88 41.92
C GLY A 410 -48.40 -17.55 42.03
N GLY A 411 -49.23 -18.57 42.20
CA GLY A 411 -50.65 -18.41 42.52
C GLY A 411 -51.63 -19.06 41.55
N LYS A 412 -51.88 -20.36 41.74
CA LYS A 412 -53.23 -20.85 41.99
C LYS A 412 -53.19 -22.23 42.66
N ILE A 413 -53.67 -22.25 43.90
CA ILE A 413 -54.15 -23.40 44.66
C ILE A 413 -55.67 -23.43 44.45
N GLU A 414 -56.25 -24.59 44.15
CA GLU A 414 -57.57 -25.11 44.57
C GLU A 414 -57.89 -26.39 43.76
N GLU A 415 -57.94 -27.54 44.45
CA GLU A 415 -59.12 -28.43 44.64
C GLU A 415 -59.37 -29.37 43.45
N ASP A 416 -58.92 -30.63 43.54
CA ASP A 416 -59.62 -31.79 44.13
C ASP A 416 -58.65 -32.97 44.32
#